data_AF-A0A8T6RAL3-F1
#
_entry.id   AF-A0A8T6RAL3-F1
#
_cell.length_a   1.000
_cell.length_b   1.000
_cell.length_c   1.000
_cell.angle_alpha   90.00
_cell.angle_beta   90.00
_cell.angle_gamma   90.00
#
_symmetry.space_group_name_H-M   'P 1'
#
loop_
_entity.id
_entity.type
_entity.pdbx_description
1 polymer ?
#
loop_
_entity_poly.entity_id
_entity_poly.type
_entity_poly.pdbx_seq_one_letter_code
_entity_poly.pdbx_strand_id
1 'polypeptide(L)'
;MGLQFDFESDGFIIHDRRTVPRNDDVRQQAIDLANGVMNGIRGLNSSHTLMMVSLFITDKDANLALITRSFDMQPLEKRLDVLLKRVTHDPASGSLYTYVIPILRREEIEKEKWQHE
;
A
#
# COMPACT_ATOMS: atom_id res chain seq x y z
N MET A 1 -8.68 -23.01 -11.60
CA MET A 1 -7.32 -22.61 -11.19
C MET A 1 -7.46 -21.58 -10.09
N GLY A 2 -7.17 -21.97 -8.85
CA GLY A 2 -7.31 -21.08 -7.68
C GLY A 2 -6.14 -20.10 -7.62
N LEU A 3 -6.44 -18.81 -7.51
CA LEU A 3 -5.44 -17.78 -7.20
C LEU A 3 -4.99 -18.04 -5.76
N GLN A 4 -3.81 -18.61 -5.60
CA GLN A 4 -3.17 -18.76 -4.30
C GLN A 4 -2.71 -17.35 -3.89
N PHE A 5 -3.42 -16.74 -2.96
CA PHE A 5 -3.05 -15.46 -2.40
C PHE A 5 -2.07 -15.72 -1.26
N ASP A 6 -0.82 -15.25 -1.40
CA ASP A 6 0.21 -15.33 -0.35
C ASP A 6 -0.07 -14.35 0.80
N PHE A 7 -1.27 -14.42 1.40
CA PHE A 7 -1.69 -13.53 2.48
C PHE A 7 -0.89 -13.75 3.77
N GLU A 8 -0.43 -14.99 4.00
CA GLU A 8 0.18 -15.39 5.27
C GLU A 8 1.64 -14.95 5.44
N SER A 9 2.36 -14.66 4.34
CA SER A 9 3.80 -14.34 4.38
C SER A 9 4.08 -12.86 4.62
N ASP A 10 3.36 -11.98 3.91
CA ASP A 10 3.72 -10.55 3.81
C ASP A 10 2.75 -9.62 4.56
N GLY A 11 1.61 -10.14 5.02
CA GLY A 11 0.60 -9.34 5.74
C GLY A 11 -0.20 -8.38 4.85
N PHE A 12 -0.14 -8.54 3.53
CA PHE A 12 -0.97 -7.85 2.55
C PHE A 12 -1.25 -8.72 1.31
N ILE A 13 -2.35 -8.44 0.61
CA ILE A 13 -2.72 -9.11 -0.64
C ILE A 13 -2.01 -8.43 -1.82
N ILE A 14 -1.30 -9.19 -2.66
CA ILE A 14 -0.67 -8.64 -3.87
C ILE A 14 -1.61 -8.81 -5.07
N HIS A 15 -1.90 -7.70 -5.73
CA HIS A 15 -2.60 -7.63 -7.01
C HIS A 15 -1.66 -7.11 -8.09
N ASP A 16 -1.02 -8.02 -8.82
CA ASP A 16 -0.17 -7.68 -9.96
C ASP A 16 -1.01 -7.69 -11.25
N ARG A 17 -1.30 -6.50 -11.77
CA ARG A 17 -2.10 -6.28 -12.98
C ARG A 17 -1.25 -5.76 -14.14
N ARG A 18 0.06 -5.95 -14.08
CA ARG A 18 0.96 -5.64 -15.20
C ARG A 18 0.63 -6.51 -16.40
N THR A 19 0.92 -5.99 -17.59
CA THR A 19 0.73 -6.72 -18.85
C THR A 19 1.54 -8.03 -18.85
N VAL A 20 2.70 -8.04 -18.19
CA VAL A 20 3.50 -9.25 -17.96
C VAL A 20 3.84 -9.36 -16.47
N PRO A 21 3.01 -10.04 -15.66
CA PRO A 21 3.30 -10.28 -14.26
C PRO A 21 4.58 -11.13 -14.15
N ARG A 22 5.62 -10.60 -13.51
CA ARG A 22 6.88 -11.31 -13.29
C ARG A 22 7.34 -11.14 -11.86
N ASN A 23 8.06 -12.14 -11.37
CA ASN A 23 8.88 -11.98 -10.17
C ASN A 23 10.17 -11.26 -10.58
N ASP A 24 10.06 -9.95 -10.75
CA ASP A 24 11.12 -9.06 -11.19
C ASP A 24 11.47 -8.02 -10.10
N ASP A 25 12.52 -7.25 -10.34
CA ASP A 25 13.01 -6.26 -9.39
C ASP A 25 11.95 -5.24 -9.00
N VAL A 26 11.04 -4.89 -9.92
CA VAL A 26 9.93 -3.97 -9.66
C VAL A 26 8.95 -4.57 -8.66
N ARG A 27 8.60 -5.85 -8.82
CA ARG A 27 7.75 -6.56 -7.85
C ARG A 27 8.42 -6.62 -6.48
N GLN A 28 9.70 -6.98 -6.43
CA GLN A 28 10.43 -7.09 -5.16
C GLN A 28 10.55 -5.73 -4.47
N GLN A 29 10.91 -4.67 -5.20
CA GLN A 29 10.97 -3.31 -4.66
C GLN A 29 9.60 -2.84 -4.13
N ALA A 30 8.52 -3.13 -4.84
CA ALA A 30 7.17 -2.79 -4.38
C ALA A 30 6.81 -3.52 -3.07
N ILE A 31 7.21 -4.79 -2.94
CA ILE A 31 7.03 -5.59 -1.72
C ILE A 31 7.88 -5.02 -0.57
N ASP A 32 9.15 -4.71 -0.80
CA ASP A 32 10.07 -4.19 0.22
C ASP A 32 9.59 -2.84 0.77
N LEU A 33 9.16 -1.94 -0.12
CA LEU A 33 8.61 -0.65 0.29
C LEU A 33 7.26 -0.80 1.00
N ALA A 34 6.39 -1.71 0.55
CA ALA A 34 5.14 -2.02 1.25
C ALA A 34 5.40 -2.56 2.66
N ASN A 35 6.39 -3.45 2.82
CA ASN A 35 6.84 -3.94 4.11
C ASN A 35 7.37 -2.81 5.01
N GLY A 36 8.14 -1.88 4.45
CA GLY A 36 8.61 -0.68 5.16
C GLY A 36 7.45 0.16 5.71
N VAL A 37 6.44 0.41 4.89
CA VAL A 37 5.22 1.14 5.30
C VAL A 37 4.45 0.36 6.38
N MET A 38 4.28 -0.95 6.21
CA MET A 38 3.58 -1.81 7.19
C MET A 38 4.30 -1.86 8.54
N ASN A 39 5.63 -1.92 8.55
CA ASN A 39 6.42 -1.84 9.78
C ASN A 39 6.27 -0.48 10.47
N GLY A 40 6.29 0.61 9.70
CA GLY A 40 6.01 1.95 10.21
C GLY A 40 4.64 2.03 10.88
N ILE A 41 3.60 1.50 10.22
CA ILE A 41 2.22 1.49 10.74
C ILE A 41 2.09 0.62 12.00
N ARG A 42 2.71 -0.56 12.04
CA ARG A 42 2.75 -1.40 13.26
C ARG A 42 3.40 -0.69 14.44
N GLY A 43 4.37 0.20 14.17
CA GLY A 43 4.99 1.06 15.18
C GLY A 43 4.10 2.22 15.64
N LEU A 44 3.02 2.53 14.92
CA LEU A 44 2.06 3.54 15.35
C LEU A 44 1.14 2.93 16.41
N ASN A 45 1.29 3.40 17.66
CA ASN A 45 0.32 3.12 18.71
C ASN A 45 -1.00 3.86 18.36
N SER A 46 -1.88 3.19 17.62
CA SER A 46 -3.15 3.71 17.12
C SER A 46 -4.29 2.79 17.51
N SER A 47 -5.46 3.36 17.77
CA SER A 47 -6.70 2.61 17.98
C SER A 47 -7.33 2.09 16.69
N HIS A 48 -6.69 2.32 15.55
CA HIS A 48 -7.17 1.84 14.27
C HIS A 48 -6.91 0.34 14.16
N THR A 49 -7.98 -0.42 13.94
CA THR A 49 -7.87 -1.82 13.56
C THR A 49 -7.64 -1.90 12.07
N LEU A 50 -6.48 -2.42 11.66
CA LEU A 50 -6.19 -2.69 10.26
C LEU A 50 -7.01 -3.90 9.81
N MET A 51 -7.93 -3.68 8.86
CA MET A 51 -8.83 -4.73 8.39
C MET A 51 -8.28 -5.45 7.17
N MET A 52 -7.69 -4.70 6.24
CA MET A 52 -7.16 -5.25 4.99
C MET A 52 -6.04 -4.38 4.47
N VAL A 53 -5.04 -5.00 3.87
CA VAL A 53 -3.98 -4.31 3.13
C VAL A 53 -3.82 -4.99 1.78
N SER A 54 -3.70 -4.19 0.73
CA SER A 54 -3.55 -4.66 -0.64
C SER A 54 -2.51 -3.86 -1.39
N LEU A 55 -1.51 -4.52 -1.95
CA LEU A 55 -0.52 -3.94 -2.84
C LEU A 55 -0.97 -4.11 -4.30
N PHE A 56 -1.28 -3.02 -4.97
CA PHE A 56 -1.62 -3.00 -6.39
C PHE A 56 -0.39 -2.61 -7.20
N ILE A 57 0.04 -3.49 -8.10
CA ILE A 57 1.17 -3.25 -9.01
C ILE A 57 0.60 -3.18 -10.43
N THR A 58 0.85 -2.08 -11.12
CA THR A 58 0.44 -1.85 -12.52
C THR A 58 1.67 -1.55 -13.38
N ASP A 59 1.49 -1.44 -14.70
CA ASP A 59 2.59 -1.09 -15.62
C ASP A 59 3.12 0.34 -15.42
N LYS A 60 2.42 1.17 -14.63
CA LYS A 60 2.72 2.59 -14.44
C LYS A 60 3.08 2.94 -13.00
N ASP A 61 2.53 2.23 -12.04
CA ASP A 61 2.65 2.55 -10.62
C ASP A 61 2.44 1.33 -9.71
N ALA A 62 2.94 1.45 -8.49
CA ALA A 62 2.57 0.56 -7.39
C ALA A 62 1.92 1.39 -6.28
N ASN A 63 0.80 0.91 -5.74
CA ASN A 63 0.07 1.58 -4.67
C ASN A 63 -0.30 0.57 -3.58
N LEU A 64 -0.08 0.94 -2.32
CA LEU A 64 -0.55 0.20 -1.16
C LEU A 64 -1.88 0.80 -0.69
N ALA A 65 -2.94 0.00 -0.72
CA ALA A 65 -4.24 0.37 -0.19
C ALA A 65 -4.40 -0.26 1.20
N LEU A 66 -4.82 0.53 2.18
CA LEU A 66 -5.12 0.07 3.53
C LEU A 66 -6.56 0.39 3.87
N ILE A 67 -7.28 -0.61 4.35
CA ILE A 67 -8.61 -0.44 4.93
C ILE A 67 -8.46 -0.58 6.43
N THR A 68 -8.83 0.46 7.16
CA THR A 68 -8.81 0.48 8.62
C THR A 68 -10.19 0.79 9.15
N ARG A 69 -10.44 0.33 10.37
CA ARG A 69 -11.59 0.71 11.17
C ARG A 69 -11.14 1.47 12.40
N SER A 70 -11.69 2.65 12.63
CA SER A 70 -11.45 3.42 13.85
C SER A 70 -12.74 3.93 14.44
N PHE A 71 -12.94 3.67 15.73
CA PHE A 71 -14.04 4.25 16.50
C PHE A 71 -13.65 5.58 17.16
N ASP A 72 -12.35 5.93 17.11
CA ASP A 72 -11.84 7.18 17.64
C ASP A 72 -11.78 8.24 16.53
N MET A 73 -12.13 9.48 16.87
CA MET A 73 -12.08 10.63 15.96
C MET A 73 -10.65 11.13 15.65
N GLN A 74 -9.60 10.35 15.94
CA GLN A 74 -8.21 10.69 15.61
C GLN A 74 -7.69 9.83 14.45
N PRO A 75 -8.00 10.20 13.19
CA PRO A 75 -7.66 9.39 12.03
C PRO A 75 -6.15 9.27 11.83
N LEU A 76 -5.70 8.11 11.33
CA LEU A 76 -4.33 7.85 10.85
C LEU A 76 -3.88 8.88 9.79
N GLU A 77 -4.83 9.55 9.13
CA GLU A 77 -4.65 10.65 8.18
C GLU A 77 -3.54 11.61 8.59
N LYS A 78 -3.62 12.19 9.80
CA LYS A 78 -2.65 13.21 10.23
C LYS A 78 -1.22 12.68 10.37
N ARG A 79 -1.06 11.37 10.58
CA ARG A 79 0.26 10.74 10.74
C ARG A 79 0.83 10.24 9.43
N LEU A 80 -0.03 10.04 8.42
CA LEU A 80 0.33 9.54 7.10
C LEU A 80 0.20 10.60 6.01
N ASP A 81 -0.18 11.84 6.34
CA ASP A 81 -0.57 12.90 5.40
C ASP A 81 0.44 13.13 4.26
N VAL A 82 1.73 13.03 4.57
CA VAL A 82 2.83 13.20 3.58
C VAL A 82 2.91 12.03 2.59
N LEU A 83 2.44 10.85 2.99
CA LEU A 83 2.49 9.61 2.22
C LEU A 83 1.15 9.28 1.52
N LEU A 84 0.07 9.98 1.87
CA LEU A 84 -1.27 9.66 1.38
C LEU A 84 -1.56 10.33 0.05
N LYS A 85 -1.96 9.51 -0.93
CA LYS A 85 -2.52 9.97 -2.21
C LYS A 85 -4.02 10.21 -2.11
N ARG A 86 -4.72 9.42 -1.29
CA ARG A 86 -6.18 9.50 -1.14
C ARG A 86 -6.64 8.91 0.18
N VAL A 87 -7.68 9.53 0.73
CA VAL A 87 -8.46 8.99 1.85
C VAL A 87 -9.93 9.03 1.52
N THR A 88 -10.66 7.96 1.86
CA THR A 88 -12.12 7.92 1.72
C THR A 88 -12.73 7.41 3.02
N HIS A 89 -13.75 8.12 3.51
CA HIS A 89 -14.50 7.78 4.72
C HIS A 89 -15.93 7.39 4.34
N ASP A 90 -16.39 6.24 4.82
CA ASP A 90 -17.77 5.80 4.67
C ASP A 90 -18.55 5.99 5.99
N PRO A 91 -19.38 7.04 6.11
CA PRO A 91 -20.15 7.29 7.32
C PRO A 91 -21.30 6.29 7.52
N ALA A 92 -21.72 5.54 6.49
CA ALA A 92 -22.81 4.57 6.61
C ALA A 92 -22.38 3.28 7.33
N SER A 93 -21.10 2.90 7.20
CA SER A 93 -20.47 1.80 7.96
C SER A 93 -19.80 2.25 9.27
N GLY A 94 -19.76 3.57 9.50
CA GLY A 94 -19.56 4.22 10.79
C GLY A 94 -18.13 4.37 11.28
N SER A 95 -17.12 3.85 10.57
CA SER A 95 -15.71 3.89 11.05
C SER A 95 -14.67 3.47 10.00
N LEU A 96 -15.05 3.25 8.73
CA LEU A 96 -14.12 2.71 7.72
C LEU A 96 -13.36 3.81 6.99
N TYR A 97 -12.04 3.66 6.97
CA TYR A 97 -11.12 4.53 6.25
C TYR A 97 -10.33 3.72 5.25
N THR A 98 -10.33 4.17 4.00
CA THR A 98 -9.45 3.63 2.96
C THR A 98 -8.34 4.61 2.67
N TYR A 99 -7.10 4.20 2.89
CA TYR A 99 -5.87 4.93 2.63
C TYR A 99 -5.18 4.39 1.38
N VAL A 100 -4.70 5.25 0.51
CA VAL A 100 -3.88 4.85 -0.64
C VAL A 100 -2.52 5.54 -0.56
N ILE A 101 -1.46 4.75 -0.46
CA ILE A 101 -0.07 5.20 -0.38
C ILE A 101 0.61 4.81 -1.70
N PRO A 102 1.11 5.76 -2.50
CA PRO A 102 1.90 5.44 -3.68
C PRO A 102 3.27 4.91 -3.22
N ILE A 103 3.64 3.74 -3.73
CA ILE A 103 4.87 3.04 -3.35
C ILE A 103 5.94 3.18 -4.42
N LEU A 104 5.56 3.10 -5.70
CA LEU A 104 6.44 3.37 -6.82
C LEU A 104 5.70 4.20 -7.87
N ARG A 105 6.32 5.29 -8.32
CA ARG A 105 5.90 6.02 -9.53
C ARG A 105 6.97 5.82 -10.60
N ARG A 106 6.56 5.44 -11.82
CA ARG A 106 7.50 5.24 -12.93
C ARG A 106 8.41 6.46 -13.22
N GLU A 107 7.94 7.67 -12.92
CA GLU A 107 8.72 8.90 -13.07
C GLU A 107 9.96 8.97 -12.15
N GLU A 108 9.97 8.24 -11.04
CA GLU A 108 11.13 8.15 -10.13
C GLU A 108 12.12 7.06 -10.60
N ILE A 109 11.62 5.95 -11.14
CA ILE A 109 12.43 4.85 -11.70
C ILE A 109 13.20 5.32 -12.95
N GLU A 110 12.60 6.19 -13.76
CA GLU A 110 13.27 6.77 -14.93
C GLU A 110 14.33 7.82 -14.53
N LYS A 111 14.25 8.47 -13.36
CA LYS A 111 15.29 9.42 -12.92
C LYS A 111 16.55 8.73 -12.40
N GLU A 112 16.43 7.57 -11.77
CA GLU A 112 17.60 6.82 -11.28
C GLU A 112 18.43 6.20 -12.41
N LYS A 113 17.82 5.89 -13.56
CA LYS A 113 18.54 5.36 -14.72
C LYS A 113 19.43 6.38 -15.42
N TRP A 114 19.11 7.67 -15.34
CA TRP A 114 19.86 8.75 -16.01
C TRP A 114 20.96 9.38 -15.13
N GLN A 115 21.11 8.96 -13.86
CA GLN A 115 22.22 9.40 -13.01
C GLN A 115 23.40 8.42 -12.98
N HIS A 116 23.31 7.30 -13.71
CA HIS A 116 24.34 6.27 -13.78
C HIS A 116 24.89 6.00 -15.20
N GLU A 117 24.59 6.86 -16.17
CA GLU A 117 25.26 6.94 -17.47
C GLU A 117 26.17 8.17 -17.55
#